data_AF-A0A443RSP3-F1
#
_entry.id   AF-A0A443RSP3-F1
#
_cell.length_a   1.000
_cell.length_b   1.000
_cell.length_c   1.000
_cell.angle_alpha   90.00
_cell.angle_beta   90.00
_cell.angle_gamma   90.00
#
_symmetry.space_group_name_H-M   'P 1'
#
loop_
_entity.id
_entity.type
_entity.pdbx_description
1 polymer ?
#
loop_
_entity_poly.entity_id
_entity_poly.type
_entity_poly.pdbx_seq_one_letter_code
_entity_poly.pdbx_strand_id
1 'polypeptide(L)'
;MTQLVKTCESWTNRARLQPAFDLAAQELGIKRLLDPEDIDVNRPDEQSIITYVPQLPRISKIIDEPLHVSTTHEVYTESVQQHLLPHYTSDVITKWVDYVINTGISQLNLDAIEREFNQLKPDFERSKNSLHPQTVQNWYLIERELPIARRLNDWITFATETLQSSKVPLVKKC
;
A
#
# COMPACT_ATOMS: atom_id res chain seq x y z
N MET A 1 -0.79 -2.30 45.39
CA MET A 1 0.65 -2.02 45.17
C MET A 1 0.84 -1.69 43.70
N THR A 2 1.12 -0.41 43.49
CA THR A 2 1.76 0.31 42.37
C THR A 2 1.86 -0.31 40.97
N GLN A 3 1.43 0.50 39.99
CA GLN A 3 1.56 0.36 38.55
C GLN A 3 2.96 -0.08 38.05
N LEU A 4 2.98 -0.77 36.91
CA LEU A 4 4.03 -0.57 35.89
C LEU A 4 3.36 -0.19 34.57
N VAL A 5 3.06 1.10 34.45
CA VAL A 5 2.98 1.80 33.17
C VAL A 5 4.37 1.65 32.55
N LYS A 6 4.50 0.88 31.47
CA LYS A 6 5.71 0.93 30.63
C LYS A 6 5.76 2.33 30.04
N THR A 7 6.55 3.20 30.64
CA THR A 7 6.92 4.49 30.06
C THR A 7 7.55 4.22 28.71
N CYS A 8 7.14 4.99 27.70
CA CYS A 8 7.80 5.02 26.40
C CYS A 8 9.25 5.48 26.64
N GLU A 9 10.16 4.54 26.82
CA GLU A 9 11.58 4.82 26.73
C GLU A 9 11.81 5.31 25.31
N SER A 10 12.38 6.50 25.15
CA SER A 10 12.92 6.92 23.86
C SER A 10 14.17 6.09 23.61
N TRP A 11 14.00 4.95 22.92
CA TRP A 11 15.15 4.16 22.49
C TRP A 11 16.03 5.02 21.60
N THR A 12 17.33 5.11 21.91
CA THR A 12 18.30 5.78 21.04
C THR A 12 18.30 5.10 19.67
N ASN A 13 18.59 5.83 18.60
CA ASN A 13 18.62 5.27 17.24
C ASN A 13 19.54 4.03 17.18
N ARG A 14 20.70 4.10 17.84
CA ARG A 14 21.61 2.98 18.04
C ARG A 14 20.98 1.76 18.70
N ALA A 15 20.26 1.96 19.81
CA ALA A 15 19.57 0.89 20.52
C ALA A 15 18.43 0.27 19.70
N ARG A 16 17.95 0.95 18.65
CA ARG A 16 16.98 0.41 17.68
C ARG A 16 17.65 -0.30 16.51
N LEU A 17 18.77 0.24 16.01
CA LEU A 17 19.50 -0.29 14.87
C LEU A 17 20.23 -1.60 15.21
N GLN A 18 20.81 -1.70 16.41
CA GLN A 18 21.49 -2.90 16.87
C GLN A 18 20.60 -4.17 16.80
N PRO A 19 19.43 -4.22 17.48
CA PRO A 19 18.55 -5.38 17.38
C PRO A 19 17.94 -5.55 15.98
N ALA A 20 17.77 -4.48 15.20
CA ALA A 20 17.27 -4.60 13.83
C ALA A 20 18.26 -5.34 12.92
N PHE A 21 19.56 -5.05 13.02
CA PHE A 21 20.59 -5.77 12.26
C PHE A 21 20.82 -7.19 12.76
N ASP A 22 20.76 -7.40 14.08
CA ASP A 22 20.92 -8.73 14.65
C ASP A 22 19.76 -9.65 14.23
N LEU A 23 18.52 -9.14 14.23
CA LEU A 23 17.35 -9.86 13.71
C LEU A 23 17.45 -10.09 12.20
N ALA A 24 17.92 -9.11 11.43
CA ALA A 24 18.10 -9.28 9.98
C ALA A 24 19.16 -10.35 9.65
N ALA A 25 20.24 -10.43 10.44
CA ALA A 25 21.26 -11.45 10.26
C ALA A 25 20.78 -12.83 10.71
N GLN A 26 20.14 -12.92 11.87
CA GLN A 26 19.71 -14.18 12.48
C GLN A 26 18.48 -14.78 11.76
N GLU A 27 17.46 -13.98 11.51
CA GLU A 27 16.16 -14.45 11.01
C GLU A 27 16.06 -14.37 9.48
N LEU A 28 16.78 -13.43 8.84
CA LEU A 28 16.68 -13.20 7.39
C LEU A 28 17.94 -13.60 6.63
N GLY A 29 19.01 -14.02 7.33
CA GLY A 29 20.28 -14.42 6.73
C GLY A 29 21.01 -13.28 6.00
N ILE A 30 20.63 -12.03 6.26
CA ILE A 30 21.22 -10.86 5.60
C ILE A 30 22.57 -10.58 6.24
N LYS A 31 23.61 -10.54 5.42
CA LYS A 31 24.95 -10.22 5.91
C LYS A 31 24.93 -8.82 6.53
N ARG A 32 25.39 -8.70 7.78
CA ARG A 32 25.61 -7.42 8.45
C ARG A 32 26.74 -6.68 7.72
N LEU A 33 26.37 -5.74 6.86
CA LEU A 33 27.29 -4.91 6.09
C LEU A 33 27.50 -3.53 6.71
N LEU A 34 26.63 -3.13 7.64
CA LEU A 34 26.61 -1.81 8.27
C LEU A 34 26.66 -1.98 9.78
N ASP A 35 27.43 -1.12 10.45
CA ASP A 35 27.36 -1.00 11.90
C ASP A 35 26.40 0.12 12.33
N PRO A 36 25.70 -0.03 13.47
CA PRO A 36 24.79 1.00 13.97
C PRO A 36 25.46 2.38 14.12
N GLU A 37 26.75 2.40 14.40
CA GLU A 37 27.58 3.61 14.53
C GLU A 37 27.72 4.38 13.21
N ASP A 38 27.75 3.68 12.07
CA ASP A 38 27.94 4.28 10.74
C ASP A 38 26.65 4.94 10.21
N ILE A 39 25.50 4.54 10.78
CA ILE A 39 24.18 5.09 10.44
C ILE A 39 23.72 6.14 11.46
N ASP A 40 24.07 5.98 12.73
CA ASP A 40 23.72 6.91 13.82
C ASP A 40 24.60 8.18 13.81
N VAL A 41 24.68 8.83 12.65
CA VAL A 41 25.37 10.10 12.40
C VAL A 41 24.44 11.06 11.66
N ASN A 42 24.71 12.36 11.72
CA ASN A 42 23.86 13.38 11.08
C ASN A 42 23.69 13.17 9.56
N ARG A 43 24.67 12.53 8.89
CA ARG A 43 24.62 12.23 7.47
C ARG A 43 25.29 10.89 7.19
N PRO A 44 24.54 9.78 7.19
CA PRO A 44 25.09 8.46 6.90
C PRO A 44 25.49 8.34 5.43
N ASP A 45 26.37 7.39 5.12
CA ASP A 45 26.83 7.17 3.75
C ASP A 45 25.73 6.58 2.87
N GLU A 46 25.38 7.29 1.80
CA GLU A 46 24.30 6.93 0.90
C GLU A 46 24.61 5.65 0.12
N GLN A 47 25.87 5.42 -0.25
CA GLN A 47 26.27 4.21 -0.98
C GLN A 47 26.08 2.96 -0.12
N SER A 48 26.41 3.08 1.16
CA SER A 48 26.24 2.03 2.16
C SER A 48 24.76 1.69 2.39
N ILE A 49 23.88 2.69 2.49
CA ILE A 49 22.43 2.50 2.64
C ILE A 49 21.81 1.89 1.37
N ILE A 50 22.17 2.40 0.19
CA ILE A 50 21.69 1.90 -1.11
C ILE A 50 22.07 0.45 -1.32
N THR A 51 23.23 0.03 -0.83
CA THR A 51 23.67 -1.36 -0.94
C THR A 51 22.90 -2.28 0.01
N TYR A 52 22.60 -1.82 1.22
CA TYR A 52 22.03 -2.67 2.27
C TYR A 52 20.50 -2.76 2.22
N VAL A 53 19.79 -1.64 2.03
CA VAL A 53 18.31 -1.60 2.09
C VAL A 53 17.63 -2.53 1.07
N PRO A 54 18.12 -2.69 -0.18
CA PRO A 54 17.54 -3.64 -1.14
C PRO A 54 17.67 -5.11 -0.74
N GLN A 55 18.59 -5.45 0.15
CA GLN A 55 18.74 -6.82 0.68
C GLN A 55 17.67 -7.14 1.72
N LEU A 56 17.03 -6.12 2.31
CA LEU A 56 15.93 -6.30 3.26
C LEU A 56 14.68 -6.80 2.51
N PRO A 57 14.14 -7.97 2.86
CA PRO A 57 12.89 -8.43 2.28
C PRO A 57 11.78 -7.43 2.66
N ARG A 58 10.92 -7.13 1.68
CA ARG A 58 9.71 -6.36 1.96
C ARG A 58 8.94 -7.10 3.05
N ILE A 59 8.62 -6.40 4.15
CA ILE A 59 7.95 -6.95 5.35
C ILE A 59 6.68 -7.74 4.98
N SER A 60 6.04 -7.42 3.85
CA SER A 60 4.90 -8.18 3.31
C SER A 60 5.21 -9.65 2.99
N LYS A 61 6.47 -10.04 2.77
CA LYS A 61 6.89 -11.41 2.49
C LYS A 61 7.22 -12.23 3.75
N ILE A 62 7.45 -11.58 4.89
CA ILE A 62 7.94 -12.24 6.12
C ILE A 62 6.78 -12.89 6.90
N ILE A 63 5.54 -12.52 6.62
CA ILE A 63 4.38 -12.92 7.43
C ILE A 63 3.80 -14.30 7.03
N ASP A 64 4.16 -14.87 5.86
CA ASP A 64 3.43 -16.03 5.30
C ASP A 64 4.20 -17.37 5.15
N GLU A 65 5.51 -17.50 5.42
CA GLU A 65 6.21 -18.79 5.25
C GLU A 65 7.38 -19.01 6.24
N PRO A 66 7.57 -20.24 6.78
CA PRO A 66 8.71 -20.57 7.64
C PRO A 66 10.02 -20.69 6.84
N LEU A 67 11.13 -20.22 7.43
CA LEU A 67 12.48 -20.25 6.86
C LEU A 67 12.84 -21.58 6.18
N HIS A 68 13.19 -21.51 4.89
CA HIS A 68 14.17 -22.42 4.31
C HIS A 68 15.30 -21.64 3.64
N VAL A 69 16.45 -21.62 4.32
CA VAL A 69 17.73 -21.15 3.78
C VAL A 69 18.15 -22.06 2.63
N SER A 70 18.42 -21.46 1.48
CA SER A 70 19.42 -22.00 0.55
C SER A 70 20.10 -20.86 -0.19
N THR A 71 21.38 -20.71 0.14
CA THR A 71 22.37 -19.83 -0.47
C THR A 71 22.54 -20.14 -1.95
N THR A 72 22.46 -19.13 -2.81
CA THR A 72 23.32 -19.04 -4.02
C THR A 72 23.62 -17.58 -4.32
N HIS A 73 24.88 -17.21 -4.14
CA HIS A 73 25.51 -16.15 -4.91
C HIS A 73 25.26 -16.39 -6.39
N GLU A 74 24.93 -15.37 -7.18
CA GLU A 74 25.46 -15.19 -8.54
C GLU A 74 25.02 -13.84 -9.17
N VAL A 75 26.04 -13.03 -9.47
CA VAL A 75 26.23 -12.24 -10.70
C VAL A 75 25.33 -11.01 -10.94
N TYR A 76 25.97 -9.84 -10.81
CA TYR A 76 25.60 -8.60 -11.49
C TYR A 76 25.44 -8.81 -13.00
N THR A 77 24.30 -8.43 -13.58
CA THR A 77 24.23 -8.11 -15.02
C THR A 77 23.39 -6.84 -15.25
N GLU A 78 23.96 -5.96 -16.08
CA GLU A 78 23.60 -4.57 -16.36
C GLU A 78 22.38 -4.41 -17.30
N SER A 79 21.26 -5.07 -17.03
CA SER A 79 20.07 -5.03 -17.92
C SER A 79 18.78 -4.49 -17.28
N VAL A 80 18.85 -3.89 -16.09
CA VAL A 80 17.65 -3.52 -15.30
C VAL A 80 17.13 -2.09 -15.55
N GLN A 81 17.69 -1.34 -16.51
CA GLN A 81 17.30 0.06 -16.72
C GLN A 81 15.89 0.29 -17.32
N GLN A 82 15.08 -0.74 -17.58
CA GLN A 82 13.77 -0.56 -18.24
C GLN A 82 12.53 -0.88 -17.38
N HIS A 83 12.65 -1.16 -16.08
CA HIS A 83 11.49 -1.58 -15.23
C HIS A 83 11.31 -0.82 -13.91
N LEU A 84 11.78 0.43 -13.82
CA LEU A 84 11.43 1.32 -12.69
C LEU A 84 10.02 1.93 -12.84
N LEU A 85 9.02 1.11 -13.18
CA LEU A 85 7.61 1.44 -12.96
C LEU A 85 7.20 0.83 -11.61
N PRO A 86 6.43 1.54 -10.77
CA PRO A 86 5.90 0.97 -9.55
C PRO A 86 4.90 -0.12 -9.93
N HIS A 87 5.38 -1.37 -10.04
CA HIS A 87 4.52 -2.51 -10.26
C HIS A 87 3.70 -2.73 -9.00
N TYR A 88 2.38 -2.55 -9.08
CA TYR A 88 1.50 -2.98 -8.01
C TYR A 88 1.54 -4.50 -7.90
N THR A 89 1.75 -5.01 -6.69
CA THR A 89 1.75 -6.46 -6.44
C THR A 89 0.31 -6.99 -6.45
N SER A 90 0.16 -8.27 -6.80
CA SER A 90 -1.12 -9.00 -6.75
C SER A 90 -1.86 -8.86 -5.42
N ASP A 91 -1.11 -8.67 -4.31
CA ASP A 91 -1.68 -8.44 -2.97
C ASP A 91 -2.44 -7.14 -2.87
N VAL A 92 -1.97 -6.08 -3.54
CA VAL A 92 -2.65 -4.78 -3.46
C VAL A 92 -3.94 -4.80 -4.25
N ILE A 93 -3.93 -5.42 -5.44
CA ILE A 93 -5.17 -5.60 -6.21
C ILE A 93 -6.18 -6.38 -5.38
N THR A 94 -5.75 -7.45 -4.70
CA THR A 94 -6.63 -8.25 -3.83
C THR A 94 -7.18 -7.43 -2.68
N LYS A 95 -6.32 -6.72 -1.93
CA LYS A 95 -6.74 -5.86 -0.82
C LYS A 95 -7.67 -4.73 -1.26
N TRP A 96 -7.41 -4.14 -2.42
CA TRP A 96 -8.23 -3.06 -2.96
C TRP A 96 -9.62 -3.58 -3.35
N VAL A 97 -9.67 -4.72 -4.05
CA VAL A 97 -10.94 -5.39 -4.39
C VAL A 97 -11.74 -5.71 -3.12
N ASP A 98 -11.09 -6.30 -2.11
CA ASP A 98 -11.75 -6.62 -0.83
C ASP A 98 -12.24 -5.36 -0.12
N TYR A 99 -11.45 -4.28 -0.14
CA TYR A 99 -11.85 -2.99 0.42
C TYR A 99 -13.13 -2.47 -0.27
N VAL A 100 -13.17 -2.44 -1.60
CA VAL A 100 -14.32 -1.92 -2.35
C VAL A 100 -15.57 -2.77 -2.12
N ILE A 101 -15.43 -4.11 -2.09
CA ILE A 101 -16.55 -5.01 -1.83
C ILE A 101 -17.11 -4.85 -0.41
N ASN A 102 -16.23 -4.68 0.59
CA ASN A 102 -16.64 -4.57 2.00
C ASN A 102 -17.17 -3.18 2.36
N THR A 103 -16.63 -2.11 1.76
CA THR A 103 -17.04 -0.73 2.05
C THR A 103 -18.17 -0.24 1.16
N GLY A 104 -18.29 -0.79 -0.04
CA GLY A 104 -19.25 -0.36 -1.05
C GLY A 104 -18.89 0.99 -1.69
N ILE A 105 -19.61 1.30 -2.78
CA ILE A 105 -19.45 2.54 -3.52
C ILE A 105 -20.50 3.55 -3.04
N SER A 106 -20.04 4.74 -2.65
CA SER A 106 -20.84 5.84 -2.11
C SER A 106 -20.42 7.17 -2.73
N GLN A 107 -21.21 8.23 -2.57
CA GLN A 107 -20.88 9.56 -3.11
C GLN A 107 -19.54 10.10 -2.59
N LEU A 108 -19.13 9.73 -1.37
CA LEU A 108 -17.92 10.24 -0.74
C LEU A 108 -16.63 9.59 -1.23
N ASN A 109 -16.70 8.32 -1.64
CA ASN A 109 -15.52 7.52 -2.01
C ASN A 109 -15.44 7.20 -3.51
N LEU A 110 -16.50 7.45 -4.27
CA LEU A 110 -16.62 7.12 -5.69
C LEU A 110 -15.47 7.70 -6.54
N ASP A 111 -15.09 8.97 -6.33
CA ASP A 111 -13.96 9.59 -7.06
C ASP A 111 -12.62 8.93 -6.74
N ALA A 112 -12.41 8.53 -5.48
CA ALA A 112 -11.19 7.84 -5.08
C ALA A 112 -11.12 6.44 -5.71
N ILE A 113 -12.22 5.69 -5.59
CA ILE A 113 -12.35 4.34 -6.16
C ILE A 113 -12.13 4.37 -7.68
N GLU A 114 -12.70 5.35 -8.40
CA GLU A 114 -12.52 5.43 -9.85
C GLU A 114 -11.08 5.76 -10.26
N ARG A 115 -10.40 6.66 -9.53
CA ARG A 115 -8.99 6.92 -9.77
C ARG A 115 -8.12 5.70 -9.51
N GLU A 116 -8.33 5.03 -8.38
CA GLU A 116 -7.58 3.85 -7.97
C GLU A 116 -7.81 2.67 -8.94
N PHE A 117 -9.06 2.45 -9.35
CA PHE A 117 -9.40 1.44 -10.35
C PHE A 117 -8.61 1.65 -11.65
N ASN A 118 -8.59 2.89 -12.16
CA ASN A 118 -7.87 3.22 -13.38
C ASN A 118 -6.34 3.07 -13.24
N GLN A 119 -5.80 3.34 -12.05
CA GLN A 119 -4.37 3.13 -11.76
C GLN A 119 -4.00 1.64 -11.67
N LEU A 120 -4.87 0.83 -11.09
CA LEU A 120 -4.64 -0.61 -10.86
C LEU A 120 -4.94 -1.47 -12.10
N LYS A 121 -5.80 -1.00 -13.01
CA LYS A 121 -6.21 -1.72 -14.22
C LYS A 121 -5.06 -2.31 -15.07
N PRO A 122 -3.98 -1.57 -15.41
CA PRO A 122 -2.88 -2.15 -16.17
C PRO A 122 -2.16 -3.30 -15.44
N ASP A 123 -2.01 -3.19 -14.13
CA ASP A 123 -1.35 -4.23 -13.33
C ASP A 123 -2.26 -5.43 -13.08
N PHE A 124 -3.57 -5.21 -12.98
CA PHE A 124 -4.57 -6.27 -12.98
C PHE A 124 -4.53 -7.08 -14.29
N GLU A 125 -4.56 -6.43 -15.45
CA GLU A 125 -4.52 -7.15 -16.74
C GLU A 125 -3.26 -7.99 -16.92
N ARG A 126 -2.11 -7.51 -16.40
CA ARG A 126 -0.85 -8.25 -16.43
C ARG A 126 -0.87 -9.47 -15.50
N SER A 127 -1.58 -9.40 -14.37
CA SER A 127 -1.52 -10.40 -13.30
C SER A 127 -2.78 -11.24 -13.09
N LYS A 128 -3.87 -10.99 -13.83
CA LYS A 128 -5.19 -11.61 -13.61
C LYS A 128 -5.21 -13.14 -13.60
N ASN A 129 -4.33 -13.79 -14.39
CA ASN A 129 -4.26 -15.25 -14.45
C ASN A 129 -3.63 -15.87 -13.19
N SER A 130 -2.92 -15.07 -12.40
CA SER A 130 -2.27 -15.48 -11.15
C SER A 130 -3.08 -15.08 -9.91
N LEU A 131 -4.14 -14.28 -10.07
CA LEU A 131 -4.99 -13.82 -8.97
C LEU A 131 -6.03 -14.89 -8.59
N HIS A 132 -6.48 -14.84 -7.33
CA HIS A 132 -7.55 -15.71 -6.87
C HIS A 132 -8.82 -15.49 -7.72
N PRO A 133 -9.54 -16.56 -8.14
CA PRO A 133 -10.69 -16.44 -9.03
C PRO A 133 -11.78 -15.47 -8.52
N GLN A 134 -12.03 -15.47 -7.21
CA GLN A 134 -12.98 -14.55 -6.59
C GLN A 134 -12.55 -13.08 -6.74
N THR A 135 -11.26 -12.78 -6.61
CA THR A 135 -10.71 -11.42 -6.79
C THR A 135 -10.95 -10.94 -8.22
N VAL A 136 -10.71 -11.81 -9.19
CA VAL A 136 -10.94 -11.52 -10.61
C VAL A 136 -12.43 -11.30 -10.90
N GLN A 137 -13.31 -12.13 -10.34
CA GLN A 137 -14.76 -11.96 -10.48
C GLN A 137 -15.25 -10.64 -9.86
N ASN A 138 -14.79 -10.34 -8.65
CA ASN A 138 -15.13 -9.10 -7.95
C ASN A 138 -14.59 -7.87 -8.69
N TRP A 139 -13.39 -7.96 -9.27
CA TRP A 139 -12.85 -6.91 -10.13
C TRP A 139 -13.77 -6.61 -11.31
N TYR A 140 -14.20 -7.62 -12.06
CA TYR A 140 -15.12 -7.43 -13.19
C TYR A 140 -16.50 -6.92 -12.76
N LEU A 141 -16.96 -7.32 -11.57
CA LEU A 141 -18.16 -6.74 -10.98
C LEU A 141 -17.98 -5.23 -10.76
N ILE A 142 -16.88 -4.82 -10.12
CA ILE A 142 -16.58 -3.41 -9.88
C ILE A 142 -16.48 -2.64 -11.21
N GLU A 143 -15.77 -3.18 -12.19
CA GLU A 143 -15.65 -2.57 -13.53
C GLU A 143 -17.00 -2.29 -14.18
N ARG A 144 -17.97 -3.20 -14.01
CA ARG A 144 -19.32 -3.06 -14.55
C ARG A 144 -20.17 -2.05 -13.78
N GLU A 145 -20.08 -2.04 -12.44
CA GLU A 145 -20.95 -1.22 -11.59
C GLU A 145 -20.45 0.23 -11.45
N LEU A 146 -19.15 0.48 -11.59
CA LEU A 146 -18.56 1.80 -11.38
C LEU A 146 -19.16 2.91 -12.29
N PRO A 147 -19.40 2.69 -13.60
CA PRO A 147 -20.08 3.69 -14.44
C PRO A 147 -21.53 3.96 -14.05
N ILE A 148 -22.21 2.95 -13.50
CA ILE A 148 -23.60 3.06 -13.03
C ILE A 148 -23.63 3.95 -11.78
N ALA A 149 -22.72 3.69 -10.83
CA ALA A 149 -22.55 4.51 -9.64
C ALA A 149 -22.23 5.98 -9.99
N ARG A 150 -21.40 6.21 -11.02
CA ARG A 150 -21.11 7.56 -11.53
C ARG A 150 -22.35 8.29 -12.03
N ARG A 151 -23.12 7.67 -12.93
CA ARG A 151 -24.35 8.25 -13.46
C ARG A 151 -25.37 8.55 -12.36
N LEU A 152 -25.50 7.65 -11.39
CA LEU A 152 -26.38 7.87 -10.25
C LEU A 152 -25.93 9.06 -9.41
N ASN A 153 -24.62 9.19 -9.16
CA ASN A 153 -24.05 10.33 -8.44
C ASN A 153 -24.29 11.65 -9.17
N ASP A 154 -24.08 11.68 -10.49
CA ASP A 154 -24.31 12.87 -11.32
C ASP A 154 -25.78 13.29 -11.29
N TRP A 155 -26.69 12.31 -11.38
CA TRP A 155 -28.13 12.56 -11.28
C TRP A 155 -28.53 13.11 -9.91
N ILE A 156 -28.01 12.55 -8.81
CA ILE A 156 -28.29 13.06 -7.45
C ILE A 156 -27.74 14.48 -7.28
N THR A 157 -26.54 14.75 -7.79
CA THR A 157 -25.94 16.08 -7.75
C THR A 157 -26.82 17.09 -8.48
N PHE A 158 -27.21 16.78 -9.72
CA PHE A 158 -28.12 17.60 -10.51
C PHE A 158 -29.46 17.86 -9.81
N ALA A 159 -30.08 16.81 -9.26
CA ALA A 159 -31.35 16.93 -8.54
C ALA A 159 -31.20 17.82 -7.30
N THR A 160 -30.10 17.68 -6.56
CA THR A 160 -29.81 18.48 -5.37
C THR A 160 -29.63 19.96 -5.71
N GLU A 161 -28.87 20.27 -6.76
CA GLU A 161 -28.68 21.65 -7.26
C GLU A 161 -30.00 22.27 -7.75
N THR A 162 -30.81 21.48 -8.46
CA THR A 162 -32.14 21.90 -8.95
C THR A 162 -33.10 22.21 -7.80
N LEU A 163 -33.08 21.41 -6.73
CA LEU A 163 -33.90 21.66 -5.53
C LEU A 163 -33.40 22.86 -4.71
N GLN A 164 -32.09 23.11 -4.68
CA GLN A 164 -31.53 24.28 -4.00
C GLN A 164 -31.89 25.59 -4.71
N SER A 165 -31.89 25.59 -6.05
CA SER A 165 -32.23 26.78 -6.85
C SER A 165 -33.73 27.11 -6.82
N SER A 166 -34.60 26.14 -6.52
CA SER A 166 -36.05 26.31 -6.45
C SER A 166 -36.59 26.72 -5.08
N LYS A 167 -35.74 27.09 -4.11
CA LYS A 167 -36.18 27.73 -2.85
C LYS A 167 -36.83 29.09 -3.13
N VAL A 168 -38.16 29.08 -3.26
CA VAL A 168 -39.02 30.25 -3.39
C VAL A 168 -38.85 31.16 -2.15
N PRO A 169 -38.59 32.47 -2.29
CA PRO A 169 -38.57 33.38 -1.15
C PRO A 169 -39.93 33.32 -0.45
N LEU A 170 -39.93 33.08 0.85
CA LEU A 170 -41.14 33.18 1.66
C LEU A 170 -41.64 34.63 1.56
N VAL A 171 -42.71 34.84 0.79
CA VAL A 171 -43.45 36.10 0.77
C VAL A 171 -43.99 36.28 2.18
N LYS A 172 -43.40 37.21 2.94
CA LYS A 172 -43.94 37.65 4.23
C LYS A 172 -45.34 38.19 3.95
N LYS A 173 -46.38 37.45 4.35
CA LYS A 173 -47.74 37.98 4.35
C LYS A 173 -47.78 39.15 5.32
N CYS A 174 -48.24 40.30 4.82
CA CYS A 174 -48.44 41.55 5.56
C CYS A 174 -49.33 41.35 6.79
#